data_AF-A0A9W9ZJZ9-F1
#
_entry.id   AF-A0A9W9ZJZ9-F1
#
_cell.length_a   1.000
_cell.length_b   1.000
_cell.length_c   1.000
_cell.angle_alpha   90.00
_cell.angle_beta   90.00
_cell.angle_gamma   90.00
#
_symmetry.space_group_name_H-M   'P 1'
#
loop_
_entity.id
_entity.type
_entity.pdbx_description
1 polymer ?
#
loop_
_entity_poly.entity_id
_entity_poly.type
_entity_poly.pdbx_seq_one_letter_code
_entity_poly.pdbx_strand_id
1 'polypeptide(L)'
;MAGRRSYECSRRKLVIFASELASAVGRHRYQPKEETSQKIWLRSHPQSFCFAYALQFKSDVRSILADHEELTSQFPSLKEEESDIDVDFGAVLRKVICDFSLRKIYDQIVNFLKVKLFKSNKEDQVLVSAKIVEQVAAEVKTMCQNEEKPVESVVKELCAKAGIEKKEVVEAVESKITKDRGTLLEGKAVQDFGKAKGIEIERPIAPELFYKDMEHNGVKWSVCGKVDAETEDSVIEVKNRRNHFMCPEYDYIQLQTYLFIRNKTKGVLLERLKGENKETCIDFDEELWEEVTIDLAEFVTELTDTMSMSKQALYGCSSPRKREHGNLKVAEPNEKVSCQATDKEPEKKVAMEEAEKAATDTDTQGSTDEEPEKKIAMEEEEKAVTDTDTQGTTDEKPEKIAVEEAEETATDTNTQGSTDEEPEKKIAMEEAEETATDAGTQGTTD
;
A
#
# COMPACT_ATOMS: atom_id res chain seq x y z
N MET A 1 -31.59 -33.70 -1.15
CA MET A 1 -31.54 -32.85 0.07
C MET A 1 -30.50 -31.77 -0.17
N ALA A 2 -30.84 -30.48 -0.08
CA ALA A 2 -29.86 -29.41 -0.25
C ALA A 2 -29.26 -29.05 1.12
N GLY A 3 -27.93 -29.14 1.24
CA GLY A 3 -27.23 -28.79 2.48
C GLY A 3 -27.44 -27.33 2.84
N ARG A 4 -27.86 -27.05 4.08
CA ARG A 4 -27.88 -25.68 4.61
C ARG A 4 -26.44 -25.17 4.62
N ARG A 5 -26.12 -24.19 3.78
CA ARG A 5 -24.92 -23.37 4.01
C ARG A 5 -25.10 -22.70 5.36
N SER A 6 -24.22 -23.03 6.30
CA SER A 6 -24.06 -22.25 7.52
C SER A 6 -23.81 -20.80 7.11
N TYR A 7 -24.72 -19.89 7.48
CA TYR A 7 -24.44 -18.46 7.42
C TYR A 7 -23.56 -18.10 8.62
N GLU A 8 -22.32 -18.62 8.62
CA GLU A 8 -21.27 -18.04 9.42
C GLU A 8 -21.19 -16.55 9.07
N CYS A 9 -21.21 -15.72 10.11
CA CYS A 9 -21.10 -14.28 9.96
C CYS A 9 -19.70 -13.97 9.43
N SER A 10 -19.55 -13.96 8.11
CA SER A 10 -18.27 -13.78 7.41
C SER A 10 -17.66 -12.44 7.80
N ARG A 11 -16.83 -12.47 8.85
CA ARG A 11 -15.90 -11.40 9.19
C ARG A 11 -15.12 -11.14 7.90
N ARG A 12 -15.18 -9.92 7.38
CA ARG A 12 -14.29 -9.53 6.27
C ARG A 12 -12.87 -9.78 6.74
N LYS A 13 -12.15 -10.66 6.05
CA LYS A 13 -10.74 -10.95 6.31
C LYS A 13 -9.94 -9.65 6.26
N LEU A 14 -8.87 -9.56 7.04
CA LEU A 14 -7.91 -8.48 6.85
C LEU A 14 -7.25 -8.67 5.47
N VAL A 15 -7.16 -7.58 4.72
CA VAL A 15 -6.54 -7.56 3.39
C VAL A 15 -5.24 -6.76 3.51
N ILE A 16 -4.12 -7.40 3.18
CA ILE A 16 -2.77 -6.81 3.23
C ILE A 16 -2.26 -6.66 1.79
N PHE A 17 -1.73 -5.49 1.43
CA PHE A 17 -1.18 -5.29 0.08
C PHE A 17 0.23 -5.86 -0.04
N ALA A 18 0.62 -6.34 -1.21
CA ALA A 18 1.97 -6.85 -1.47
C ALA A 18 3.08 -5.83 -1.11
N SER A 19 2.85 -4.54 -1.38
CA SER A 19 3.76 -3.45 -1.01
C SER A 19 3.75 -3.09 0.49
N GLU A 20 2.77 -3.57 1.25
CA GLU A 20 2.71 -3.41 2.71
C GLU A 20 3.36 -4.60 3.44
N LEU A 21 3.52 -5.74 2.78
CA LEU A 21 3.84 -7.03 3.41
C LEU A 21 5.14 -6.98 4.21
N ALA A 22 6.23 -6.51 3.59
CA ALA A 22 7.53 -6.36 4.25
C ALA A 22 7.47 -5.46 5.49
N SER A 23 6.58 -4.47 5.52
CA SER A 23 6.42 -3.59 6.68
C SER A 23 5.55 -4.23 7.77
N ALA A 24 4.54 -5.00 7.41
CA ALA A 24 3.72 -5.78 8.35
C ALA A 24 4.57 -6.80 9.14
N VAL A 25 5.53 -7.45 8.47
CA VAL A 25 6.51 -8.38 9.09
C VAL A 25 7.76 -7.69 9.65
N GLY A 26 7.83 -6.35 9.68
CA GLY A 26 8.95 -5.59 10.24
C GLY A 26 10.24 -5.55 9.41
N ARG A 27 10.30 -6.23 8.26
CA ARG A 27 11.44 -6.30 7.32
C ARG A 27 11.52 -5.11 6.32
N HIS A 28 10.91 -3.96 6.63
CA HIS A 28 10.92 -2.77 5.76
C HIS A 28 11.64 -1.57 6.38
N ARG A 29 12.89 -1.34 5.96
CA ARG A 29 13.80 -0.30 6.50
C ARG A 29 13.21 1.12 6.63
N TYR A 30 12.30 1.52 5.73
CA TYR A 30 11.78 2.90 5.66
C TYR A 30 10.31 3.09 6.08
N GLN A 31 9.58 2.03 6.42
CA GLN A 31 8.14 2.09 6.72
C GLN A 31 7.85 1.29 8.00
N PRO A 32 7.43 1.93 9.10
CA PRO A 32 7.19 1.24 10.36
C PRO A 32 6.01 0.25 10.30
N LYS A 33 6.15 -0.89 11.00
CA LYS A 33 5.06 -1.87 11.24
C LYS A 33 3.78 -1.19 11.75
N GLU A 34 3.92 -0.21 12.64
CA GLU A 34 2.81 0.57 13.21
C GLU A 34 2.04 1.39 12.17
N GLU A 35 2.72 2.10 11.26
CA GLU A 35 2.05 2.87 10.20
C GLU A 35 1.28 1.94 9.24
N THR A 36 1.82 0.76 8.98
CA THR A 36 1.18 -0.30 8.18
C THR A 36 -0.04 -0.90 8.90
N SER A 37 0.07 -1.20 10.20
CA SER A 37 -1.03 -1.62 11.06
C SER A 37 -2.20 -0.63 11.00
N GLN A 38 -1.89 0.66 11.17
CA GLN A 38 -2.85 1.76 11.10
C GLN A 38 -3.54 1.88 9.72
N LYS A 39 -2.79 1.76 8.62
CA LYS A 39 -3.36 1.76 7.25
C LYS A 39 -4.32 0.59 7.03
N ILE A 40 -3.92 -0.62 7.42
CA ILE A 40 -4.72 -1.84 7.26
C ILE A 40 -5.96 -1.78 8.15
N TRP A 41 -5.85 -1.25 9.37
CA TRP A 41 -7.00 -1.00 10.25
C TRP A 41 -7.98 -0.01 9.61
N LEU A 42 -7.51 1.18 9.20
CA LEU A 42 -8.37 2.19 8.57
C LEU A 42 -9.08 1.63 7.35
N ARG A 43 -8.40 0.86 6.49
CA ARG A 43 -9.01 0.20 5.31
C ARG A 43 -10.04 -0.86 5.72
N SER A 44 -9.77 -1.63 6.76
CA SER A 44 -10.59 -2.78 7.15
C SER A 44 -11.81 -2.40 7.99
N HIS A 45 -11.69 -1.40 8.87
CA HIS A 45 -12.80 -0.93 9.72
C HIS A 45 -12.62 0.54 10.18
N PRO A 46 -12.96 1.52 9.31
CA PRO A 46 -12.72 2.95 9.55
C PRO A 46 -13.28 3.50 10.86
N GLN A 47 -14.47 3.05 11.28
CA GLN A 47 -15.16 3.59 12.45
C GLN A 47 -14.44 3.27 13.77
N SER A 48 -13.93 2.04 13.94
CA SER A 48 -13.14 1.67 15.12
C SER A 48 -11.74 2.27 15.11
N PHE A 49 -11.16 2.46 13.92
CA PHE A 49 -9.90 3.19 13.78
C PHE A 49 -10.08 4.63 14.25
N CYS A 50 -11.11 5.31 13.73
CA CYS A 50 -11.48 6.66 14.14
C CYS A 50 -11.71 6.75 15.65
N PHE A 51 -12.46 5.81 16.23
CA PHE A 51 -12.72 5.77 17.67
C PHE A 51 -11.44 5.65 18.50
N ALA A 52 -10.58 4.67 18.20
CA ALA A 52 -9.35 4.42 18.97
C ALA A 52 -8.38 5.60 18.91
N TYR A 53 -8.06 6.09 17.70
CA TYR A 53 -7.09 7.17 17.55
C TYR A 53 -7.68 8.54 17.94
N ALA A 54 -9.00 8.77 17.85
CA ALA A 54 -9.61 9.97 18.41
C ALA A 54 -9.54 10.02 19.95
N LEU A 55 -9.64 8.87 20.64
CA LEU A 55 -9.38 8.80 22.08
C LEU A 55 -7.90 9.10 22.40
N GLN A 56 -6.96 8.60 21.59
CA GLN A 56 -5.52 8.91 21.75
C GLN A 56 -5.21 10.41 21.55
N PHE A 57 -5.87 11.06 20.59
CA PHE A 57 -5.74 12.50 20.33
C PHE A 57 -6.90 13.33 20.90
N LYS A 58 -7.33 13.01 22.14
CA LYS A 58 -8.51 13.61 22.82
C LYS A 58 -8.51 15.15 22.81
N SER A 59 -7.36 15.81 22.97
CA SER A 59 -7.24 17.28 22.92
C SER A 59 -7.57 17.82 21.53
N ASP A 60 -6.84 17.37 20.51
CA ASP A 60 -6.94 17.88 19.14
C ASP A 60 -8.34 17.62 18.56
N VAL A 61 -8.91 16.45 18.85
CA VAL A 61 -10.26 16.09 18.40
C VAL A 61 -11.34 16.86 19.16
N ARG A 62 -11.16 17.16 20.46
CA ARG A 62 -12.09 18.05 21.20
C ARG A 62 -12.20 19.42 20.54
N SER A 63 -11.09 20.03 20.11
CA SER A 63 -11.12 21.31 19.39
C SER A 63 -11.94 21.22 18.10
N ILE A 64 -11.74 20.17 17.29
CA ILE A 64 -12.52 19.93 16.06
C ILE A 64 -14.03 19.78 16.35
N LEU A 65 -14.42 19.19 17.49
CA LEU A 65 -15.82 19.02 17.87
C LEU A 65 -16.44 20.29 18.44
N ALA A 66 -15.68 21.09 19.20
CA ALA A 66 -16.15 22.31 19.86
C ALA A 66 -16.61 23.39 18.87
N ASP A 67 -16.00 23.43 17.68
CA ASP A 67 -16.34 24.31 16.55
C ASP A 67 -17.78 24.09 16.01
N HIS A 68 -18.47 23.00 16.36
CA HIS A 68 -19.83 22.69 15.88
C HIS A 68 -20.90 22.98 16.94
N GLU A 69 -21.65 24.06 16.75
CA GLU A 69 -22.70 24.51 17.68
C GLU A 69 -23.75 23.43 18.02
N GLU A 70 -24.12 22.57 17.05
CA GLU A 70 -25.07 21.46 17.26
C GLU A 70 -24.55 20.45 18.29
N LEU A 71 -23.28 20.07 18.20
CA LEU A 71 -22.65 19.14 19.14
C LEU A 71 -22.45 19.79 20.49
N THR A 72 -21.96 21.03 20.51
CA THR A 72 -21.70 21.77 21.74
C THR A 72 -22.99 22.15 22.49
N SER A 73 -24.15 22.13 21.81
CA SER A 73 -25.47 22.23 22.45
C SER A 73 -25.96 20.91 23.05
N GLN A 74 -25.65 19.77 22.40
CA GLN A 74 -26.00 18.42 22.89
C GLN A 74 -25.03 17.92 23.99
N PHE A 75 -23.78 18.37 23.94
CA PHE A 75 -22.70 18.03 24.85
C PHE A 75 -22.01 19.32 25.35
N PRO A 76 -22.63 20.07 26.30
CA PRO A 76 -22.09 21.33 26.81
C PRO A 76 -20.65 21.22 27.33
N SER A 77 -20.30 20.05 27.86
CA SER A 77 -18.97 19.72 28.38
C SER A 77 -17.85 19.61 27.34
N LEU A 78 -18.14 19.85 26.04
CA LEU A 78 -17.12 20.14 25.04
C LEU A 78 -16.49 21.54 25.22
N LYS A 79 -17.11 22.43 25.99
CA LYS A 79 -16.59 23.77 26.34
C LYS A 79 -15.81 23.82 27.66
N GLU A 80 -15.84 22.76 28.46
CA GLU A 80 -15.11 22.70 29.74
C GLU A 80 -13.75 22.05 29.51
N GLU A 81 -12.69 22.86 29.44
CA GLU A 81 -11.34 22.37 29.18
C GLU A 81 -10.78 21.54 30.35
N GLU A 82 -11.17 21.87 31.58
CA GLU A 82 -10.68 21.26 32.83
C GLU A 82 -11.81 21.03 33.85
N SER A 83 -12.53 19.91 33.73
CA SER A 83 -13.25 19.32 34.87
C SER A 83 -12.88 17.85 35.03
N ASP A 84 -12.53 17.44 36.26
CA ASP A 84 -12.22 16.05 36.68
C ASP A 84 -13.42 15.09 36.52
N ILE A 85 -14.56 15.61 36.10
CA ILE A 85 -15.71 14.83 35.67
C ILE A 85 -15.37 14.33 34.27
N ASP A 86 -14.92 13.08 34.18
CA ASP A 86 -14.67 12.41 32.89
C ASP A 86 -15.97 12.33 32.10
N VAL A 87 -16.21 13.37 31.31
CA VAL A 87 -17.13 13.35 30.18
C VAL A 87 -16.81 12.08 29.42
N ASP A 88 -17.82 11.23 29.21
CA ASP A 88 -17.70 10.08 28.33
C ASP A 88 -17.52 10.60 26.89
N PHE A 89 -16.29 11.02 26.60
CA PHE A 89 -15.81 11.46 25.30
C PHE A 89 -15.91 10.28 24.32
N GLY A 90 -15.84 9.06 24.84
CA GLY A 90 -16.31 7.86 24.16
C GLY A 90 -17.76 7.98 23.69
N ALA A 91 -18.73 8.40 24.52
CA ALA A 91 -20.12 8.60 24.11
C ALA A 91 -20.27 9.69 23.04
N VAL A 92 -19.53 10.80 23.15
CA VAL A 92 -19.52 11.85 22.11
C VAL A 92 -18.99 11.28 20.79
N LEU A 93 -17.86 10.57 20.81
CA LEU A 93 -17.29 9.90 19.64
C LEU A 93 -18.23 8.82 19.09
N ARG A 94 -18.87 8.00 19.93
CA ARG A 94 -19.87 7.00 19.52
C ARG A 94 -21.03 7.67 18.79
N LYS A 95 -21.54 8.81 19.29
CA LYS A 95 -22.57 9.60 18.62
C LYS A 95 -22.09 10.13 17.26
N VAL A 96 -20.92 10.76 17.18
CA VAL A 96 -20.36 11.30 15.92
C VAL A 96 -20.05 10.22 14.89
N ILE A 97 -19.54 9.06 15.31
CA ILE A 97 -19.12 7.96 14.43
C ILE A 97 -20.33 7.14 13.94
N CYS A 98 -21.37 6.97 14.77
CA CYS A 98 -22.53 6.14 14.43
C CYS A 98 -23.73 6.91 13.87
N ASP A 99 -23.83 8.23 14.05
CA ASP A 99 -24.90 9.03 13.47
C ASP A 99 -24.55 9.54 12.06
N PHE A 100 -25.45 9.28 11.11
CA PHE A 100 -25.27 9.70 9.73
C PHE A 100 -25.42 11.22 9.53
N SER A 101 -26.16 11.93 10.40
CA SER A 101 -26.25 13.40 10.31
C SER A 101 -24.89 14.07 10.56
N LEU A 102 -24.08 13.49 11.45
CA LEU A 102 -22.77 13.99 11.87
C LEU A 102 -21.63 13.54 10.94
N ARG A 103 -21.94 12.91 9.80
CA ARG A 103 -20.95 12.33 8.89
C ARG A 103 -19.88 13.32 8.43
N LYS A 104 -20.21 14.60 8.23
CA LYS A 104 -19.22 15.63 7.88
C LYS A 104 -18.15 15.80 8.96
N ILE A 105 -18.55 15.73 10.23
CA ILE A 105 -17.67 15.87 11.41
C ILE A 105 -16.83 14.59 11.55
N TYR A 106 -17.44 13.41 11.37
CA TYR A 106 -16.72 12.15 11.27
C TYR A 106 -15.63 12.18 10.18
N ASP A 107 -15.96 12.65 8.97
CA ASP A 107 -15.02 12.75 7.85
C ASP A 107 -13.90 13.78 8.16
N GLN A 108 -14.20 14.88 8.86
CA GLN A 108 -13.19 15.83 9.38
C GLN A 108 -12.22 15.17 10.35
N ILE A 109 -12.72 14.42 11.35
CA ILE A 109 -11.87 13.71 12.33
C ILE A 109 -11.01 12.66 11.61
N VAL A 110 -11.59 11.86 10.71
CA VAL A 110 -10.83 10.86 9.94
C VAL A 110 -9.73 11.52 9.09
N ASN A 111 -9.98 12.69 8.50
CA ASN A 111 -8.98 13.41 7.73
C ASN A 111 -7.89 14.03 8.61
N PHE A 112 -8.24 14.56 9.78
CA PHE A 112 -7.26 14.97 10.80
C PHE A 112 -6.36 13.79 11.22
N LEU A 113 -6.96 12.64 11.56
CA LEU A 113 -6.23 11.44 11.98
C LEU A 113 -5.29 10.93 10.87
N LYS A 114 -5.74 10.92 9.60
CA LYS A 114 -4.88 10.57 8.45
C LYS A 114 -3.65 11.48 8.37
N VAL A 115 -3.82 12.80 8.49
CA VAL A 115 -2.72 13.77 8.45
C VAL A 115 -1.79 13.63 9.66
N LYS A 116 -2.34 13.33 10.84
CA LYS A 116 -1.59 13.12 12.08
C LYS A 116 -0.73 11.85 12.05
N LEU A 117 -1.23 10.78 11.43
CA LEU A 117 -0.65 9.43 11.48
C LEU A 117 0.13 9.02 10.22
N PHE A 118 -0.27 9.47 9.02
CA PHE A 118 0.31 9.00 7.76
C PHE A 118 1.16 10.07 7.08
N LYS A 119 2.42 9.74 6.83
CA LYS A 119 3.38 10.64 6.17
C LYS A 119 2.86 11.14 4.81
N SER A 120 2.24 10.27 4.01
CA SER A 120 1.66 10.63 2.71
C SER A 120 0.56 11.69 2.82
N ASN A 121 -0.36 11.55 3.78
CA ASN A 121 -1.45 12.51 3.95
C ASN A 121 -0.96 13.85 4.50
N LYS A 122 0.13 13.84 5.29
CA LYS A 122 0.82 15.06 5.69
C LYS A 122 1.49 15.76 4.50
N GLU A 123 2.23 15.00 3.67
CA GLU A 123 2.82 15.50 2.41
C GLU A 123 1.75 16.14 1.51
N ASP A 124 0.62 15.43 1.27
CA ASP A 124 -0.49 15.94 0.47
C ASP A 124 -1.09 17.23 1.03
N GLN A 125 -1.33 17.31 2.36
CA GLN A 125 -1.87 18.52 2.98
C GLN A 125 -0.91 19.71 2.81
N VAL A 126 0.39 19.50 3.03
CA VAL A 126 1.42 20.54 2.87
C VAL A 126 1.45 21.07 1.44
N LEU A 127 1.36 20.19 0.43
CA LEU A 127 1.35 20.57 -0.99
C LEU A 127 0.08 21.35 -1.38
N VAL A 128 -1.08 20.94 -0.88
CA VAL A 128 -2.35 21.65 -1.08
C VAL A 128 -2.31 23.03 -0.42
N SER A 129 -1.82 23.13 0.82
CA SER A 129 -1.66 24.40 1.53
C SER A 129 -0.68 25.35 0.83
N ALA A 130 0.37 24.80 0.20
CA ALA A 130 1.32 25.55 -0.61
C ALA A 130 0.81 25.91 -2.02
N LYS A 131 -0.35 25.39 -2.44
CA LYS A 131 -0.96 25.59 -3.77
C LYS A 131 -0.04 25.25 -4.95
N ILE A 132 0.81 24.21 -4.78
CA ILE A 132 1.82 23.82 -5.78
C ILE A 132 1.51 22.51 -6.54
N VAL A 133 0.38 21.88 -6.23
CA VAL A 133 0.00 20.55 -6.76
C VAL A 133 -0.08 20.52 -8.30
N GLU A 134 -0.62 21.56 -8.92
CA GLU A 134 -0.78 21.62 -10.38
C GLU A 134 0.56 21.78 -11.11
N GLN A 135 1.45 22.61 -10.56
CA GLN A 135 2.80 22.84 -11.07
C GLN A 135 3.65 21.56 -10.94
N VAL A 136 3.53 20.84 -9.82
CA VAL A 136 4.14 19.52 -9.64
C VAL A 136 3.64 18.53 -10.70
N ALA A 137 2.33 18.46 -10.92
CA ALA A 137 1.75 17.55 -11.92
C ALA A 137 2.12 17.89 -13.37
N ALA A 138 2.35 19.17 -13.68
CA ALA A 138 2.87 19.61 -14.97
C ALA A 138 4.35 19.21 -15.14
N GLU A 139 5.18 19.48 -14.15
CA GLU A 139 6.63 19.23 -14.18
C GLU A 139 6.94 17.72 -14.24
N VAL A 140 6.17 16.88 -13.54
CA VAL A 140 6.26 15.41 -13.63
C VAL A 140 6.13 14.93 -15.09
N LYS A 141 5.23 15.52 -15.90
CA LYS A 141 5.07 15.15 -17.31
C LYS A 141 6.30 15.53 -18.14
N THR A 142 6.89 16.69 -17.88
CA THR A 142 8.15 17.14 -18.50
C THR A 142 9.31 16.19 -18.14
N MET A 143 9.42 15.79 -16.86
CA MET A 143 10.46 14.84 -16.41
C MET A 143 10.32 13.43 -16.99
N CYS A 144 9.11 13.01 -17.41
CA CYS A 144 8.94 11.73 -18.10
C CYS A 144 9.47 11.74 -19.54
N GLN A 145 9.68 12.93 -20.12
CA GLN A 145 10.28 13.11 -21.45
C GLN A 145 11.81 13.23 -21.38
N ASN A 146 12.34 13.85 -20.33
CA ASN A 146 13.79 13.96 -20.08
C ASN A 146 14.16 13.22 -18.77
N GLU A 147 14.50 11.94 -18.90
CA GLU A 147 14.81 11.08 -17.75
C GLU A 147 16.18 11.39 -17.09
N GLU A 148 17.08 12.10 -17.78
CA GLU A 148 18.42 12.43 -17.29
C GLU A 148 18.41 13.55 -16.25
N LYS A 149 17.44 14.47 -16.31
CA LYS A 149 17.37 15.61 -15.38
C LYS A 149 17.17 15.11 -13.93
N PRO A 150 18.04 15.50 -12.97
CA PRO A 150 17.86 15.17 -11.56
C PRO A 150 16.57 15.74 -10.99
N VAL A 151 15.93 15.05 -10.06
CA VAL A 151 14.72 15.54 -9.38
C VAL A 151 15.05 16.76 -8.51
N GLU A 152 16.24 16.76 -7.91
CA GLU A 152 16.75 17.78 -7.00
C GLU A 152 16.90 19.16 -7.67
N SER A 153 17.29 19.20 -8.95
CA SER A 153 17.40 20.47 -9.70
C SER A 153 16.02 21.00 -10.06
N VAL A 154 15.12 20.12 -10.51
CA VAL A 154 13.72 20.43 -10.79
C VAL A 154 12.99 20.97 -9.56
N VAL A 155 13.11 20.31 -8.41
CA VAL A 155 12.52 20.75 -7.14
C VAL A 155 13.01 22.14 -6.75
N LYS A 156 14.32 22.41 -6.86
CA LYS A 156 14.91 23.73 -6.59
C LYS A 156 14.37 24.81 -7.52
N GLU A 157 14.33 24.56 -8.83
CA GLU A 157 13.77 25.49 -9.82
C GLU A 157 12.28 25.78 -9.55
N LEU A 158 11.49 24.75 -9.28
CA LEU A 158 10.05 24.83 -9.04
C LEU A 158 9.73 25.60 -7.75
N CYS A 159 10.42 25.27 -6.64
CA CYS A 159 10.22 25.94 -5.36
C CYS A 159 10.71 27.41 -5.41
N ALA A 160 11.82 27.70 -6.09
CA ALA A 160 12.29 29.08 -6.28
C ALA A 160 11.30 29.92 -7.10
N LYS A 161 10.77 29.38 -8.22
CA LYS A 161 9.73 30.05 -9.02
C LYS A 161 8.44 30.31 -8.23
N ALA A 162 8.12 29.44 -7.26
CA ALA A 162 6.94 29.56 -6.41
C ALA A 162 7.17 30.39 -5.13
N GLY A 163 8.39 30.86 -4.85
CA GLY A 163 8.73 31.57 -3.61
C GLY A 163 8.66 30.71 -2.35
N ILE A 164 8.97 29.40 -2.47
CA ILE A 164 8.86 28.42 -1.40
C ILE A 164 10.22 28.10 -0.81
N GLU A 165 10.44 28.53 0.43
CA GLU A 165 11.65 28.26 1.21
C GLU A 165 11.41 27.27 2.37
N LYS A 166 10.14 26.94 2.66
CA LYS A 166 9.77 26.02 3.75
C LYS A 166 10.24 24.60 3.42
N LYS A 167 11.28 24.13 4.12
CA LYS A 167 11.89 22.80 3.98
C LYS A 167 10.86 21.65 3.84
N GLU A 168 9.84 21.61 4.70
CA GLU A 168 8.79 20.59 4.67
C GLU A 168 8.02 20.55 3.33
N VAL A 169 7.79 21.70 2.70
CA VAL A 169 7.15 21.77 1.38
C VAL A 169 8.11 21.27 0.30
N VAL A 170 9.39 21.63 0.38
CA VAL A 170 10.43 21.18 -0.58
C VAL A 170 10.56 19.64 -0.54
N GLU A 171 10.61 19.06 0.65
CA GLU A 171 10.66 17.59 0.84
C GLU A 171 9.38 16.90 0.33
N ALA A 172 8.21 17.48 0.56
CA ALA A 172 6.94 16.96 0.02
C ALA A 172 6.88 17.05 -1.52
N VAL A 173 7.37 18.14 -2.11
CA VAL A 173 7.47 18.31 -3.58
C VAL A 173 8.41 17.26 -4.18
N GLU A 174 9.59 17.06 -3.59
CA GLU A 174 10.56 16.05 -4.03
C GLU A 174 10.00 14.63 -3.95
N SER A 175 9.36 14.30 -2.82
CA SER A 175 8.66 13.04 -2.59
C SER A 175 7.58 12.78 -3.66
N LYS A 176 6.73 13.79 -3.92
CA LYS A 176 5.62 13.69 -4.86
C LYS A 176 6.09 13.56 -6.31
N ILE A 177 7.05 14.38 -6.75
CA ILE A 177 7.64 14.29 -8.10
C ILE A 177 8.28 12.91 -8.30
N THR A 178 9.03 12.41 -7.32
CA THR A 178 9.69 11.09 -7.42
C THR A 178 8.68 9.96 -7.61
N LYS A 179 7.62 9.91 -6.77
CA LYS A 179 6.58 8.86 -6.81
C LYS A 179 5.77 8.90 -8.11
N ASP A 180 5.30 10.09 -8.49
CA ASP A 180 4.42 10.25 -9.67
C ASP A 180 5.20 10.02 -10.97
N ARG A 181 6.44 10.50 -11.09
CA ARG A 181 7.34 10.18 -12.20
C ARG A 181 7.58 8.68 -12.32
N GLY A 182 7.84 8.00 -11.19
CA GLY A 182 8.00 6.55 -11.16
C GLY A 182 6.78 5.83 -11.73
N THR A 183 5.59 6.17 -11.23
CA THR A 183 4.30 5.59 -11.67
C THR A 183 4.07 5.74 -13.18
N LEU A 184 4.40 6.90 -13.76
CA LEU A 184 4.23 7.12 -15.20
C LEU A 184 5.27 6.37 -16.06
N LEU A 185 6.47 6.12 -15.54
CA LEU A 185 7.56 5.44 -16.27
C LEU A 185 7.47 3.91 -16.22
N GLU A 186 6.74 3.31 -15.26
CA GLU A 186 6.43 1.87 -15.21
C GLU A 186 5.94 1.36 -16.58
N GLY A 187 4.95 2.06 -17.15
CA GLY A 187 4.36 1.70 -18.44
C GLY A 187 5.33 1.76 -19.62
N LYS A 188 6.37 2.60 -19.55
CA LYS A 188 7.45 2.71 -20.55
C LYS A 188 8.48 1.60 -20.37
N ALA A 189 8.93 1.36 -19.14
CA ALA A 189 9.93 0.34 -18.81
C ALA A 189 9.51 -1.07 -19.29
N VAL A 190 8.27 -1.48 -19.00
CA VAL A 190 7.70 -2.75 -19.50
C VAL A 190 7.71 -2.82 -21.03
N GLN A 191 7.43 -1.71 -21.71
CA GLN A 191 7.34 -1.63 -23.17
C GLN A 191 8.73 -1.77 -23.82
N ASP A 192 9.73 -1.09 -23.25
CA ASP A 192 11.12 -1.17 -23.68
C ASP A 192 11.68 -2.59 -23.46
N PHE A 193 11.38 -3.20 -22.30
CA PHE A 193 11.78 -4.57 -21.98
C PHE A 193 11.16 -5.62 -22.92
N GLY A 194 9.85 -5.57 -23.18
CA GLY A 194 9.19 -6.50 -24.11
C GLY A 194 9.77 -6.44 -25.53
N LYS A 195 10.00 -5.22 -26.04
CA LYS A 195 10.66 -5.00 -27.34
C LYS A 195 12.09 -5.56 -27.37
N ALA A 196 12.89 -5.34 -26.32
CA ALA A 196 14.26 -5.79 -26.25
C ALA A 196 14.40 -7.32 -26.18
N LYS A 197 13.43 -8.01 -25.57
CA LYS A 197 13.38 -9.47 -25.47
C LYS A 197 12.66 -10.17 -26.62
N GLY A 198 11.87 -9.44 -27.41
CA GLY A 198 11.00 -10.02 -28.43
C GLY A 198 9.88 -10.90 -27.86
N ILE A 199 9.48 -10.64 -26.61
CA ILE A 199 8.43 -11.39 -25.90
C ILE A 199 7.12 -10.58 -25.91
N GLU A 200 6.01 -11.29 -26.06
CA GLU A 200 4.70 -10.73 -25.75
C GLU A 200 4.57 -10.60 -24.24
N ILE A 201 4.15 -9.40 -23.79
CA ILE A 201 3.96 -9.11 -22.37
C ILE A 201 2.49 -8.79 -22.17
N GLU A 202 1.83 -9.62 -21.38
CA GLU A 202 0.48 -9.35 -20.95
C GLU A 202 0.51 -8.24 -19.91
N ARG A 203 -0.27 -7.19 -20.18
CA ARG A 203 -0.67 -6.22 -19.16
C ARG A 203 -2.14 -6.47 -18.84
N PRO A 204 -2.52 -6.55 -17.56
CA PRO A 204 -3.92 -6.64 -17.17
C PRO A 204 -4.76 -5.54 -17.85
N ILE A 205 -5.75 -5.97 -18.65
CA ILE A 205 -6.58 -5.09 -19.49
C ILE A 205 -7.35 -4.05 -18.64
N ALA A 206 -7.58 -4.37 -17.38
CA ALA A 206 -7.85 -3.42 -16.30
C ALA A 206 -6.85 -3.67 -15.16
N PRO A 207 -6.48 -2.66 -14.34
CA PRO A 207 -5.63 -2.82 -13.17
C PRO A 207 -6.39 -3.51 -12.02
N GLU A 208 -6.75 -4.77 -12.22
CA GLU A 208 -7.40 -5.58 -11.20
C GLU A 208 -6.39 -5.93 -10.09
N LEU A 209 -6.85 -5.80 -8.84
CA LEU A 209 -6.14 -6.35 -7.71
C LEU A 209 -6.38 -7.87 -7.70
N PHE A 210 -5.30 -8.64 -7.81
CA PHE A 210 -5.36 -10.09 -7.63
C PHE A 210 -5.35 -10.39 -6.14
N TYR A 211 -6.26 -11.24 -5.67
CA TYR A 211 -6.40 -11.63 -4.27
C TYR A 211 -6.06 -13.11 -4.09
N LYS A 212 -5.33 -13.44 -3.02
CA LYS A 212 -5.16 -14.82 -2.57
C LYS A 212 -5.38 -14.91 -1.07
N ASP A 213 -6.23 -15.84 -0.66
CA ASP A 213 -6.49 -16.10 0.75
C ASP A 213 -5.34 -16.87 1.38
N MET A 214 -5.06 -16.59 2.65
CA MET A 214 -4.04 -17.24 3.46
C MET A 214 -4.62 -17.72 4.79
N GLU A 215 -4.05 -18.81 5.29
CA GLU A 215 -4.39 -19.39 6.58
C GLU A 215 -3.14 -20.02 7.21
N HIS A 216 -2.89 -19.71 8.47
CA HIS A 216 -1.83 -20.32 9.28
C HIS A 216 -2.34 -20.46 10.72
N ASN A 217 -2.26 -21.65 11.32
CA ASN A 217 -2.78 -21.97 12.66
C ASN A 217 -4.21 -21.46 12.94
N GLY A 218 -5.09 -21.49 11.93
CA GLY A 218 -6.48 -21.03 12.01
C GLY A 218 -6.68 -19.51 11.93
N VAL A 219 -5.61 -18.71 11.93
CA VAL A 219 -5.62 -17.28 11.62
C VAL A 219 -5.82 -17.13 10.11
N LYS A 220 -6.76 -16.27 9.67
CA LYS A 220 -7.15 -16.13 8.26
C LYS A 220 -7.13 -14.69 7.78
N TRP A 221 -6.42 -14.45 6.68
CA TRP A 221 -6.32 -13.15 6.02
C TRP A 221 -6.34 -13.33 4.50
N SER A 222 -6.20 -12.23 3.76
CA SER A 222 -6.00 -12.24 2.32
C SER A 222 -4.83 -11.31 1.99
N VAL A 223 -3.98 -11.71 1.05
CA VAL A 223 -3.00 -10.82 0.42
C VAL A 223 -3.52 -10.39 -0.95
N CYS A 224 -3.25 -9.16 -1.36
CA CYS A 224 -3.57 -8.73 -2.71
C CYS A 224 -2.57 -7.72 -3.29
N GLY A 225 -2.63 -7.53 -4.61
CA GLY A 225 -1.82 -6.52 -5.28
C GLY A 225 -2.03 -6.50 -6.78
N LYS A 226 -1.43 -5.51 -7.43
CA LYS A 226 -1.44 -5.32 -8.88
C LYS A 226 -0.02 -5.60 -9.38
N VAL A 227 0.15 -6.57 -10.28
CA VAL A 227 1.41 -6.77 -11.01
C VAL A 227 1.52 -5.74 -12.13
N ASP A 228 2.73 -5.27 -12.44
CA ASP A 228 2.92 -4.32 -13.53
C ASP A 228 2.82 -4.97 -14.91
N ALA A 229 3.31 -6.20 -15.00
CA ALA A 229 3.31 -7.01 -16.21
C ALA A 229 3.54 -8.49 -15.88
N GLU A 230 3.25 -9.35 -16.85
CA GLU A 230 3.58 -10.77 -16.76
C GLU A 230 3.81 -11.41 -18.14
N THR A 231 4.41 -12.59 -18.11
CA THR A 231 4.46 -13.55 -19.24
C THR A 231 3.71 -14.82 -18.83
N GLU A 232 3.73 -15.88 -19.65
CA GLU A 232 3.19 -17.19 -19.26
C GLU A 232 3.79 -17.68 -17.92
N ASP A 233 5.13 -17.79 -17.86
CA ASP A 233 5.85 -18.35 -16.70
C ASP A 233 6.15 -17.35 -15.57
N SER A 234 6.20 -16.03 -15.84
CA SER A 234 6.81 -15.05 -14.92
C SER A 234 5.91 -13.87 -14.55
N VAL A 235 6.15 -13.30 -13.36
CA VAL A 235 5.69 -11.95 -12.98
C VAL A 235 6.79 -10.93 -13.20
N ILE A 236 6.46 -9.72 -13.62
CA ILE A 236 7.39 -8.60 -13.75
C ILE A 236 6.94 -7.48 -12.79
N GLU A 237 7.83 -7.06 -11.89
CA GLU A 237 7.68 -5.89 -11.03
C GLU A 237 8.67 -4.81 -11.47
N VAL A 238 8.21 -3.58 -11.68
CA VAL A 238 9.06 -2.48 -12.16
C VAL A 238 9.47 -1.55 -11.03
N LYS A 239 10.76 -1.20 -10.96
CA LYS A 239 11.27 -0.18 -10.03
C LYS A 239 12.04 0.91 -10.74
N ASN A 240 11.44 2.09 -10.82
CA ASN A 240 12.12 3.30 -11.30
C ASN A 240 13.05 3.84 -10.19
N ARG A 241 14.35 3.59 -10.33
CA ARG A 241 15.42 3.99 -9.40
C ARG A 241 15.90 5.41 -9.68
N ARG A 242 16.35 6.10 -8.62
CA ARG A 242 16.89 7.48 -8.68
C ARG A 242 18.41 7.52 -8.69
N ASN A 243 19.06 6.69 -7.86
CA ASN A 243 20.49 6.82 -7.54
C ASN A 243 21.33 5.68 -8.13
N HIS A 244 20.91 4.44 -7.90
CA HIS A 244 21.61 3.22 -8.33
C HIS A 244 20.62 2.05 -8.38
N PHE A 245 21.03 0.98 -9.06
CA PHE A 245 20.33 -0.31 -9.06
C PHE A 245 20.51 -1.04 -7.71
N MET A 246 19.43 -1.61 -7.17
CA MET A 246 19.38 -2.28 -5.87
C MET A 246 18.23 -3.31 -5.82
N CYS A 247 18.42 -4.44 -5.15
CA CYS A 247 17.34 -5.38 -4.81
C CYS A 247 17.21 -5.44 -3.28
N PRO A 248 16.49 -4.50 -2.64
CA PRO A 248 16.26 -4.52 -1.21
C PRO A 248 15.25 -5.61 -0.83
N GLU A 249 15.34 -6.09 0.40
CA GLU A 249 14.46 -7.13 0.97
C GLU A 249 12.96 -6.81 0.82
N TYR A 250 12.56 -5.53 0.96
CA TYR A 250 11.15 -5.15 0.80
C TYR A 250 10.64 -5.25 -0.64
N ASP A 251 11.48 -5.03 -1.65
CA ASP A 251 11.11 -5.24 -3.06
C ASP A 251 11.10 -6.75 -3.38
N TYR A 252 12.00 -7.53 -2.75
CA TYR A 252 12.04 -8.98 -2.85
C TYR A 252 10.78 -9.63 -2.28
N ILE A 253 10.40 -9.32 -1.04
CA ILE A 253 9.17 -9.80 -0.39
C ILE A 253 7.93 -9.39 -1.20
N GLN A 254 7.89 -8.16 -1.73
CA GLN A 254 6.78 -7.73 -2.60
C GLN A 254 6.68 -8.62 -3.85
N LEU A 255 7.80 -8.94 -4.52
CA LEU A 255 7.79 -9.83 -5.67
C LEU A 255 7.40 -11.26 -5.30
N GLN A 256 7.94 -11.82 -4.21
CA GLN A 256 7.53 -13.14 -3.67
C GLN A 256 6.02 -13.19 -3.41
N THR A 257 5.43 -12.10 -2.92
CA THR A 257 3.98 -11.98 -2.74
C THR A 257 3.23 -12.09 -4.06
N TYR A 258 3.72 -11.49 -5.13
CA TYR A 258 3.08 -11.60 -6.44
C TYR A 258 3.23 -12.99 -7.05
N LEU A 259 4.39 -13.64 -6.89
CA LEU A 259 4.60 -15.03 -7.28
C LEU A 259 3.59 -15.95 -6.59
N PHE A 260 3.43 -15.78 -5.27
CA PHE A 260 2.41 -16.48 -4.51
C PHE A 260 0.99 -16.18 -5.02
N ILE A 261 0.60 -14.90 -5.18
CA ILE A 261 -0.75 -14.51 -5.63
C ILE A 261 -1.07 -15.06 -7.03
N ARG A 262 -0.10 -15.07 -7.95
CA ARG A 262 -0.28 -15.51 -9.34
C ARG A 262 -0.02 -17.00 -9.57
N ASN A 263 0.41 -17.74 -8.55
CA ASN A 263 0.85 -19.14 -8.63
C ASN A 263 1.99 -19.35 -9.66
N LYS A 264 2.98 -18.45 -9.65
CA LYS A 264 4.15 -18.51 -10.54
C LYS A 264 5.41 -18.78 -9.74
N THR A 265 6.35 -19.50 -10.35
CA THR A 265 7.63 -19.86 -9.71
C THR A 265 8.77 -18.89 -10.05
N LYS A 266 8.56 -17.95 -10.99
CA LYS A 266 9.59 -17.05 -11.52
C LYS A 266 9.13 -15.61 -11.55
N GLY A 267 10.02 -14.70 -11.16
CA GLY A 267 9.82 -13.26 -11.15
C GLY A 267 11.00 -12.53 -11.78
N VAL A 268 10.72 -11.35 -12.33
CA VAL A 268 11.72 -10.40 -12.82
C VAL A 268 11.51 -9.08 -12.11
N LEU A 269 12.50 -8.68 -11.30
CA LEU A 269 12.61 -7.30 -10.84
C LEU A 269 13.27 -6.49 -11.97
N LEU A 270 12.46 -5.69 -12.66
CA LEU A 270 12.90 -4.81 -13.74
C LEU A 270 13.21 -3.42 -13.18
N GLU A 271 14.47 -3.15 -12.93
CA GLU A 271 14.93 -1.86 -12.46
C GLU A 271 15.19 -0.91 -13.63
N ARG A 272 14.73 0.34 -13.55
CA ARG A 272 15.05 1.39 -14.53
C ARG A 272 15.77 2.56 -13.88
N LEU A 273 16.87 3.02 -14.48
CA LEU A 273 17.66 4.15 -14.00
C LEU A 273 18.14 4.98 -15.20
N LYS A 274 17.72 6.25 -15.31
CA LYS A 274 18.16 7.19 -16.37
C LYS A 274 18.02 6.63 -17.81
N GLY A 275 16.94 5.89 -18.07
CA GLY A 275 16.71 5.23 -19.37
C GLY A 275 17.34 3.84 -19.54
N GLU A 276 18.32 3.46 -18.71
CA GLU A 276 18.88 2.12 -18.68
C GLU A 276 17.97 1.17 -17.89
N ASN A 277 17.84 -0.08 -18.35
CA ASN A 277 17.11 -1.14 -17.66
C ASN A 277 18.09 -2.20 -17.15
N LYS A 278 17.86 -2.72 -15.95
CA LYS A 278 18.57 -3.88 -15.37
C LYS A 278 17.55 -4.90 -14.87
N GLU A 279 17.80 -6.16 -15.18
CA GLU A 279 16.96 -7.29 -14.79
C GLU A 279 17.59 -8.02 -13.60
N THR A 280 16.76 -8.45 -12.64
CA THR A 280 17.13 -9.44 -11.63
C THR A 280 16.06 -10.54 -11.62
N CYS A 281 16.44 -11.74 -12.09
CA CYS A 281 15.57 -12.92 -12.04
C CYS A 281 15.53 -13.46 -10.61
N ILE A 282 14.35 -13.79 -10.12
CA ILE A 282 14.07 -14.24 -8.76
C ILE A 282 13.13 -15.44 -8.87
N ASP A 283 13.54 -16.60 -8.36
CA ASP A 283 12.66 -17.76 -8.21
C ASP A 283 11.82 -17.64 -6.93
N PHE A 284 10.70 -18.36 -6.85
CA PHE A 284 9.87 -18.42 -5.66
C PHE A 284 10.61 -19.10 -4.50
N ASP A 285 10.68 -18.43 -3.35
CA ASP A 285 11.41 -18.89 -2.17
C ASP A 285 10.42 -19.45 -1.15
N GLU A 286 10.29 -20.78 -1.10
CA GLU A 286 9.36 -21.47 -0.20
C GLU A 286 9.76 -21.32 1.29
N GLU A 287 11.06 -21.25 1.59
CA GLU A 287 11.56 -21.12 2.97
C GLU A 287 11.25 -19.73 3.51
N LEU A 288 11.59 -18.67 2.77
CA LEU A 288 11.20 -17.30 3.13
C LEU A 288 9.69 -17.13 3.18
N TRP A 289 8.94 -17.75 2.26
CA TRP A 289 7.49 -17.59 2.22
C TRP A 289 6.79 -18.20 3.44
N GLU A 290 7.31 -19.31 3.99
CA GLU A 290 6.82 -19.87 5.26
C GLU A 290 7.16 -18.94 6.44
N GLU A 291 8.38 -18.40 6.53
CA GLU A 291 8.73 -17.38 7.56
C GLU A 291 7.78 -16.18 7.51
N VAL A 292 7.59 -15.60 6.32
CA VAL A 292 6.69 -14.46 6.09
C VAL A 292 5.24 -14.81 6.44
N THR A 293 4.82 -16.05 6.21
CA THR A 293 3.48 -16.54 6.57
C THR A 293 3.28 -16.62 8.09
N ILE A 294 4.31 -17.05 8.83
CA ILE A 294 4.32 -17.06 10.30
C ILE A 294 4.28 -15.62 10.85
N ASP A 295 5.20 -14.76 10.40
CA ASP A 295 5.29 -13.35 10.82
C ASP A 295 3.97 -12.58 10.55
N LEU A 296 3.30 -12.89 9.43
CA LEU A 296 1.98 -12.33 9.10
C LEU A 296 0.86 -12.84 10.00
N ALA A 297 0.89 -14.11 10.41
CA ALA A 297 -0.13 -14.67 11.30
C ALA A 297 -0.11 -13.98 12.68
N GLU A 298 1.09 -13.69 13.21
CA GLU A 298 1.27 -12.90 14.42
C GLU A 298 0.72 -11.48 14.24
N PHE A 299 1.15 -10.76 13.18
CA PHE A 299 0.68 -9.41 12.86
C PHE A 299 -0.85 -9.33 12.71
N VAL A 300 -1.46 -10.28 11.99
CA VAL A 300 -2.91 -10.36 11.79
C VAL A 300 -3.64 -10.59 13.11
N THR A 301 -3.05 -11.34 14.05
CA THR A 301 -3.62 -11.58 15.38
C THR A 301 -3.57 -10.32 16.24
N GLU A 302 -2.39 -9.70 16.40
CA GLU A 302 -2.19 -8.44 17.13
C GLU A 302 -3.17 -7.34 16.67
N LEU A 303 -3.27 -7.16 15.35
CA LEU A 303 -4.17 -6.19 14.75
C LEU A 303 -5.64 -6.57 14.95
N THR A 304 -6.02 -7.84 14.77
CA THR A 304 -7.41 -8.29 14.95
C THR A 304 -7.89 -8.09 16.38
N ASP A 305 -7.05 -8.33 17.38
CA ASP A 305 -7.39 -8.14 18.80
C ASP A 305 -7.54 -6.66 19.13
N THR A 306 -6.59 -5.83 18.73
CA THR A 306 -6.65 -4.36 18.89
C THR A 306 -7.90 -3.76 18.22
N MET A 307 -8.20 -4.21 17.00
CA MET A 307 -9.44 -3.85 16.29
C MET A 307 -10.70 -4.30 17.02
N SER A 308 -10.67 -5.47 17.66
CA SER A 308 -11.81 -6.06 18.36
C SER A 308 -12.10 -5.33 19.68
N MET A 309 -11.07 -4.98 20.44
CA MET A 309 -11.20 -4.15 21.65
C MET A 309 -11.85 -2.79 21.33
N SER A 310 -11.36 -2.10 20.29
CA SER A 310 -11.95 -0.82 19.87
C SER A 310 -13.40 -0.97 19.37
N LYS A 311 -13.71 -2.01 18.58
CA LYS A 311 -15.11 -2.30 18.17
C LYS A 311 -16.01 -2.53 19.38
N GLN A 312 -15.54 -3.24 20.40
CA GLN A 312 -16.30 -3.48 21.64
C GLN A 312 -16.51 -2.19 22.43
N ALA A 313 -15.52 -1.28 22.49
CA ALA A 313 -15.66 0.02 23.15
C ALA A 313 -16.54 1.03 22.37
N LEU A 314 -16.59 0.90 21.03
CA LEU A 314 -17.41 1.70 20.12
C LEU A 314 -18.89 1.25 20.09
N TYR A 315 -19.16 -0.05 20.02
CA TYR A 315 -20.52 -0.58 19.86
C TYR A 315 -21.09 -1.31 21.09
N GLY A 316 -20.29 -1.54 22.12
CA GLY A 316 -20.59 -2.48 23.20
C GLY A 316 -20.48 -3.95 22.76
N CYS A 317 -20.92 -4.87 23.61
CA CYS A 317 -20.93 -6.31 23.31
C CYS A 317 -21.96 -6.70 22.21
N SER A 318 -22.76 -5.75 21.72
CA SER A 318 -23.83 -5.93 20.74
C SER A 318 -23.49 -5.17 19.46
N SER A 319 -22.60 -5.74 18.63
CA SER A 319 -22.27 -5.19 17.31
C SER A 319 -23.55 -4.86 16.51
N PRO A 320 -23.62 -3.74 15.77
CA PRO A 320 -24.84 -3.34 15.07
C PRO A 320 -25.21 -4.38 14.01
N ARG A 321 -26.24 -5.19 14.28
CA ARG A 321 -26.77 -6.12 13.30
C ARG A 321 -27.27 -5.31 12.10
N LYS A 322 -26.75 -5.63 10.92
CA LYS A 322 -27.19 -5.09 9.63
C LYS A 322 -28.72 -5.17 9.59
N ARG A 323 -29.41 -4.04 9.39
CA ARG A 323 -30.89 -3.97 9.40
C ARG A 323 -31.46 -4.98 8.39
N GLU A 324 -31.98 -6.10 8.91
CA GLU A 324 -32.85 -6.97 8.14
C GLU A 324 -34.05 -6.14 7.67
N HIS A 325 -34.34 -6.18 6.38
CA HIS A 325 -35.58 -5.60 5.84
C HIS A 325 -36.75 -6.53 6.20
N GLY A 326 -37.09 -6.56 7.49
CA GLY A 326 -38.28 -7.20 7.99
C GLY A 326 -39.52 -6.41 7.57
N ASN A 327 -40.36 -7.00 6.74
CA ASN A 327 -41.65 -6.42 6.36
C ASN A 327 -42.48 -6.05 7.59
N LEU A 328 -43.03 -4.83 7.60
CA LEU A 328 -44.06 -4.45 8.56
C LEU A 328 -45.28 -5.37 8.40
N LYS A 329 -45.58 -6.16 9.43
CA LYS A 329 -46.95 -6.53 9.78
C LYS A 329 -47.16 -6.34 11.27
N VAL A 330 -48.08 -5.45 11.58
CA VAL A 330 -48.46 -5.05 12.95
C VAL A 330 -49.48 -6.05 13.50
N ALA A 331 -49.25 -6.54 14.73
CA ALA A 331 -50.28 -6.94 15.68
C ALA A 331 -49.68 -7.05 17.10
N GLU A 332 -50.19 -6.25 18.03
CA GLU A 332 -49.98 -6.33 19.49
C GLU A 332 -51.20 -7.02 20.17
N PRO A 333 -51.32 -7.10 21.52
CA PRO A 333 -50.38 -7.66 22.51
C PRO A 333 -51.07 -8.59 23.55
N ASN A 334 -50.27 -9.34 24.34
CA ASN A 334 -50.48 -9.88 25.71
C ASN A 334 -49.58 -11.14 25.89
N GLU A 335 -49.09 -11.56 27.06
CA GLU A 335 -49.29 -11.13 28.46
C GLU A 335 -48.02 -11.43 29.32
N LYS A 336 -48.03 -11.06 30.61
CA LYS A 336 -46.89 -11.22 31.56
C LYS A 336 -46.68 -12.66 32.09
N VAL A 337 -45.43 -13.16 32.09
CA VAL A 337 -44.80 -14.06 33.11
C VAL A 337 -43.27 -13.86 32.95
N SER A 338 -42.42 -13.41 33.88
CA SER A 338 -42.10 -13.73 35.30
C SER A 338 -41.09 -14.89 35.50
N CYS A 339 -40.16 -14.68 36.45
CA CYS A 339 -39.28 -15.65 37.12
C CYS A 339 -38.04 -16.24 36.39
N GLN A 340 -36.89 -15.66 36.73
CA GLN A 340 -35.67 -16.28 37.31
C GLN A 340 -35.30 -17.76 37.01
N ALA A 341 -34.05 -17.92 36.56
CA ALA A 341 -33.04 -18.95 36.84
C ALA A 341 -33.43 -20.29 37.51
N THR A 342 -32.92 -21.39 36.95
CA THR A 342 -32.18 -22.41 37.71
C THR A 342 -31.30 -23.26 36.80
N ASP A 343 -30.14 -23.69 37.31
CA ASP A 343 -29.27 -24.64 36.64
C ASP A 343 -29.93 -26.03 36.49
N LYS A 344 -29.59 -26.76 35.42
CA LYS A 344 -28.79 -28.00 35.51
C LYS A 344 -28.64 -28.73 34.18
N GLU A 345 -27.40 -29.09 33.89
CA GLU A 345 -27.02 -30.21 33.03
C GLU A 345 -27.60 -31.53 33.58
N PRO A 346 -27.81 -32.55 32.74
CA PRO A 346 -26.82 -33.64 32.81
C PRO A 346 -26.43 -34.28 31.48
N GLU A 347 -25.19 -34.78 31.46
CA GLU A 347 -24.61 -35.64 30.44
C GLU A 347 -25.46 -36.87 30.09
N LYS A 348 -25.30 -37.40 28.86
CA LYS A 348 -25.54 -38.83 28.60
C LYS A 348 -24.64 -39.39 27.51
N LYS A 349 -23.76 -40.32 27.91
CA LYS A 349 -22.91 -41.16 27.04
C LYS A 349 -23.75 -42.20 26.28
N VAL A 350 -23.41 -42.48 25.01
CA VAL A 350 -23.49 -43.82 24.39
C VAL A 350 -22.33 -44.01 23.39
N ALA A 351 -21.72 -45.20 23.47
CA ALA A 351 -20.88 -45.96 22.53
C ALA A 351 -20.97 -45.58 21.02
N MET A 352 -19.88 -45.57 20.23
CA MET A 352 -18.88 -46.61 19.93
C MET A 352 -19.39 -47.71 19.00
N GLU A 353 -18.95 -47.69 17.73
CA GLU A 353 -18.74 -48.89 16.90
C GLU A 353 -17.69 -48.58 15.81
N GLU A 354 -16.77 -49.52 15.55
CA GLU A 354 -15.74 -49.45 14.49
C GLU A 354 -16.22 -50.19 13.23
N ALA A 355 -15.69 -49.82 12.06
CA ALA A 355 -15.51 -50.76 10.95
C ALA A 355 -14.45 -50.26 9.96
N GLU A 356 -13.28 -50.91 9.93
CA GLU A 356 -12.38 -50.87 8.79
C GLU A 356 -12.96 -51.67 7.60
N LYS A 357 -12.66 -51.25 6.37
CA LYS A 357 -11.97 -52.14 5.41
C LYS A 357 -11.42 -51.38 4.19
N ALA A 358 -10.34 -51.94 3.64
CA ALA A 358 -9.52 -51.37 2.58
C ALA A 358 -9.71 -52.09 1.22
N ALA A 359 -8.91 -51.64 0.22
CA ALA A 359 -8.58 -52.31 -1.05
C ALA A 359 -9.65 -52.26 -2.17
N THR A 360 -9.34 -52.23 -3.48
CA THR A 360 -8.11 -51.92 -4.25
C THR A 360 -8.49 -51.76 -5.75
N ASP A 361 -7.70 -50.97 -6.49
CA ASP A 361 -7.27 -51.18 -7.89
C ASP A 361 -8.22 -51.19 -9.12
N THR A 362 -7.71 -50.47 -10.14
CA THR A 362 -7.68 -50.74 -11.60
C THR A 362 -8.83 -50.42 -12.58
N ASP A 363 -8.45 -49.53 -13.52
CA ASP A 363 -8.57 -49.60 -14.99
C ASP A 363 -9.84 -49.19 -15.77
N THR A 364 -9.72 -48.00 -16.38
CA THR A 364 -9.48 -47.74 -17.83
C THR A 364 -10.55 -48.06 -18.90
N GLN A 365 -10.58 -47.18 -19.92
CA GLN A 365 -11.49 -47.07 -21.08
C GLN A 365 -12.89 -46.51 -20.76
N GLY A 366 -13.48 -45.59 -21.53
CA GLY A 366 -13.03 -44.96 -22.77
C GLY A 366 -14.20 -44.80 -23.74
N SER A 367 -14.63 -43.57 -24.02
CA SER A 367 -15.60 -43.28 -25.09
C SER A 367 -15.32 -41.91 -25.68
N THR A 368 -15.12 -41.90 -26.99
CA THR A 368 -15.17 -40.74 -27.88
C THR A 368 -16.56 -40.13 -27.92
N ASP A 369 -16.65 -38.84 -28.25
CA ASP A 369 -17.61 -38.33 -29.24
C ASP A 369 -17.06 -37.03 -29.85
N GLU A 370 -17.09 -36.95 -31.19
CA GLU A 370 -16.56 -35.83 -31.99
C GLU A 370 -17.69 -34.88 -32.43
N GLU A 371 -17.50 -33.59 -32.15
CA GLU A 371 -17.81 -32.46 -33.06
C GLU A 371 -19.29 -32.20 -33.50
N PRO A 372 -19.66 -31.06 -34.16
CA PRO A 372 -18.97 -30.41 -35.28
C PRO A 372 -18.57 -28.93 -35.12
N GLU A 373 -17.53 -28.55 -35.85
CA GLU A 373 -17.15 -27.18 -36.19
C GLU A 373 -18.33 -26.31 -36.69
N LYS A 374 -18.21 -24.99 -36.50
CA LYS A 374 -18.94 -24.01 -37.31
C LYS A 374 -18.00 -23.00 -37.97
N LYS A 375 -17.65 -23.30 -39.22
CA LYS A 375 -17.00 -22.36 -40.15
C LYS A 375 -17.98 -21.24 -40.53
N ILE A 376 -17.53 -19.99 -40.46
CA ILE A 376 -18.02 -18.89 -41.30
C ILE A 376 -16.78 -18.13 -41.77
N ALA A 377 -16.67 -17.93 -43.08
CA ALA A 377 -15.58 -17.19 -43.71
C ALA A 377 -16.15 -16.22 -44.76
N MET A 378 -15.49 -15.07 -44.89
CA MET A 378 -15.53 -14.10 -45.99
C MET A 378 -16.89 -13.50 -46.39
N GLU A 379 -16.95 -12.17 -46.37
CA GLU A 379 -17.26 -11.42 -47.59
C GLU A 379 -16.51 -10.08 -47.55
N GLU A 380 -15.84 -9.74 -48.67
CA GLU A 380 -15.23 -8.44 -48.93
C GLU A 380 -16.25 -7.54 -49.65
N GLU A 381 -16.30 -6.25 -49.34
CA GLU A 381 -16.76 -5.24 -50.31
C GLU A 381 -15.83 -4.02 -50.29
N GLU A 382 -15.05 -3.86 -51.37
CA GLU A 382 -14.55 -2.56 -51.80
C GLU A 382 -15.69 -1.71 -52.39
N LYS A 383 -15.66 -0.38 -52.18
CA LYS A 383 -15.94 0.54 -53.30
C LYS A 383 -15.53 2.01 -53.09
N ALA A 384 -14.88 2.53 -54.13
CA ALA A 384 -14.85 3.91 -54.64
C ALA A 384 -14.50 5.06 -53.65
N VAL A 385 -13.37 5.76 -53.79
CA VAL A 385 -12.93 6.63 -54.91
C VAL A 385 -13.81 7.88 -55.11
N THR A 386 -13.23 9.04 -54.81
CA THR A 386 -13.35 10.27 -55.62
C THR A 386 -12.02 11.00 -55.62
N ASP A 387 -11.45 11.20 -56.81
CA ASP A 387 -10.23 12.00 -57.03
C ASP A 387 -10.48 13.50 -56.85
N THR A 388 -9.40 14.24 -56.58
CA THR A 388 -9.01 15.36 -57.46
C THR A 388 -7.50 15.57 -57.42
N ASP A 389 -6.92 15.70 -58.61
CA ASP A 389 -5.60 16.21 -58.97
C ASP A 389 -5.20 17.53 -58.24
N THR A 390 -3.94 18.00 -58.21
CA THR A 390 -3.04 18.10 -59.39
C THR A 390 -1.56 18.33 -59.02
N GLN A 391 -0.66 17.73 -59.83
CA GLN A 391 0.72 18.16 -60.21
C GLN A 391 1.70 18.59 -59.09
N GLY A 392 2.92 18.01 -58.98
CA GLY A 392 3.94 17.84 -60.03
C GLY A 392 4.95 19.02 -59.95
N THR A 393 6.24 18.98 -60.29
CA THR A 393 7.21 18.04 -60.90
C THR A 393 8.63 18.61 -60.59
N THR A 394 9.77 17.93 -60.49
CA THR A 394 10.21 16.53 -60.74
C THR A 394 11.60 16.31 -60.06
N ASP A 395 12.20 15.12 -60.20
CA ASP A 395 13.64 14.77 -60.47
C ASP A 395 14.80 15.69 -59.98
N GLU A 396 16.01 15.20 -59.65
CA GLU A 396 16.68 13.97 -60.11
C GLU A 396 17.69 13.40 -59.07
N LYS A 397 18.35 12.30 -59.44
CA LYS A 397 19.13 11.39 -58.57
C LYS A 397 20.66 11.70 -58.64
N PRO A 398 21.58 10.81 -58.21
CA PRO A 398 22.43 10.97 -57.02
C PRO A 398 23.91 11.22 -57.32
N GLU A 399 24.74 11.42 -56.28
CA GLU A 399 26.08 10.80 -56.30
C GLU A 399 26.64 10.45 -54.91
N LYS A 400 27.55 9.47 -54.90
CA LYS A 400 28.38 9.09 -53.73
C LYS A 400 29.74 9.79 -53.87
N ILE A 401 30.51 9.94 -52.77
CA ILE A 401 31.88 9.38 -52.61
C ILE A 401 32.56 9.89 -51.31
N ALA A 402 33.37 8.98 -50.74
CA ALA A 402 34.48 9.07 -49.78
C ALA A 402 34.77 10.35 -48.94
N VAL A 403 34.90 10.12 -47.62
CA VAL A 403 36.17 10.15 -46.85
C VAL A 403 37.33 10.96 -47.46
N GLU A 404 37.82 11.95 -46.70
CA GLU A 404 39.26 12.14 -46.47
C GLU A 404 39.51 12.84 -45.12
N GLU A 405 40.65 12.51 -44.48
CA GLU A 405 41.12 13.12 -43.23
C GLU A 405 41.90 14.42 -43.53
N ALA A 406 41.96 15.34 -42.56
CA ALA A 406 43.01 16.36 -42.53
C ALA A 406 43.34 16.73 -41.08
N GLU A 407 44.62 16.59 -40.73
CA GLU A 407 45.19 16.85 -39.41
C GLU A 407 45.41 18.34 -39.11
N GLU A 408 45.67 18.60 -37.82
CA GLU A 408 46.49 19.68 -37.26
C GLU A 408 46.31 21.15 -37.71
N THR A 409 46.08 22.00 -36.71
CA THR A 409 47.19 22.87 -36.23
C THR A 409 46.94 23.31 -34.80
N ALA A 410 47.94 23.12 -33.94
CA ALA A 410 47.94 23.59 -32.57
C ALA A 410 48.50 25.02 -32.46
N THR A 411 48.10 25.74 -31.42
CA THR A 411 48.97 26.76 -30.78
C THR A 411 48.80 26.67 -29.26
N ASP A 412 49.90 26.34 -28.59
CA ASP A 412 50.02 26.33 -27.13
C ASP A 412 49.90 27.72 -26.48
N THR A 413 49.38 27.74 -25.26
CA THR A 413 50.08 28.43 -24.14
C THR A 413 49.92 27.66 -22.83
N ASN A 414 50.89 26.78 -22.58
CA ASN A 414 51.72 26.70 -21.36
C ASN A 414 51.31 27.63 -20.17
N THR A 415 51.38 27.25 -18.89
CA THR A 415 52.35 26.37 -18.20
C THR A 415 51.88 26.02 -16.76
N GLN A 416 52.31 24.88 -16.21
CA GLN A 416 52.49 24.54 -14.76
C GLN A 416 51.26 24.61 -13.80
N GLY A 417 50.97 23.61 -12.94
CA GLY A 417 51.59 22.29 -12.69
C GLY A 417 52.10 22.11 -11.25
N SER A 418 51.49 21.18 -10.49
CA SER A 418 51.88 20.60 -9.18
C SER A 418 50.67 19.76 -8.71
N THR A 419 50.66 18.42 -8.66
CA THR A 419 51.21 17.55 -7.58
C THR A 419 50.76 17.98 -6.17
N ASP A 420 50.31 17.11 -5.27
CA ASP A 420 50.01 15.67 -5.35
C ASP A 420 49.17 15.23 -4.11
N GLU A 421 48.74 13.97 -4.12
CA GLU A 421 48.43 13.11 -2.96
C GLU A 421 47.27 13.42 -1.97
N GLU A 422 46.59 12.32 -1.66
CA GLU A 422 45.71 12.04 -0.51
C GLU A 422 46.49 12.14 0.82
N PRO A 423 45.80 12.23 1.99
CA PRO A 423 45.89 11.03 2.83
C PRO A 423 44.65 10.72 3.70
N GLU A 424 44.48 9.43 3.98
CA GLU A 424 43.75 8.91 5.14
C GLU A 424 44.30 9.45 6.48
N LYS A 425 43.47 9.56 7.54
CA LYS A 425 43.59 8.73 8.78
C LYS A 425 42.71 9.13 9.99
N LYS A 426 42.19 8.06 10.63
CA LYS A 426 42.12 7.74 12.07
C LYS A 426 41.44 8.68 13.10
N ILE A 427 40.39 8.11 13.72
CA ILE A 427 40.31 7.67 15.13
C ILE A 427 41.36 8.27 16.09
N ALA A 428 40.89 8.94 17.14
CA ALA A 428 41.48 8.89 18.48
C ALA A 428 40.38 8.91 19.56
N MET A 429 40.41 7.88 20.42
CA MET A 429 40.04 7.96 21.84
C MET A 429 41.07 8.84 22.56
N GLU A 430 40.64 9.55 23.60
CA GLU A 430 41.51 9.83 24.75
C GLU A 430 40.68 9.91 26.05
N GLU A 431 41.10 9.16 27.06
CA GLU A 431 40.62 9.24 28.45
C GLU A 431 41.72 9.87 29.32
N ALA A 432 41.31 10.68 30.30
CA ALA A 432 41.98 10.92 31.59
C ALA A 432 40.89 11.53 32.50
N GLU A 433 40.57 11.01 33.71
CA GLU A 433 41.37 11.08 34.95
C GLU A 433 41.93 12.49 35.21
N GLU A 434 41.83 13.11 36.39
CA GLU A 434 41.73 12.60 37.77
C GLU A 434 41.08 13.74 38.63
N THR A 435 40.30 13.51 39.68
CA THR A 435 40.79 13.42 41.08
C THR A 435 39.63 13.26 42.07
N ALA A 436 39.91 12.62 43.21
CA ALA A 436 38.94 12.24 44.24
C ALA A 436 38.88 13.21 45.46
N THR A 437 37.96 12.91 46.39
CA THR A 437 37.71 13.39 47.78
C THR A 437 36.25 13.84 47.96
N ASP A 438 35.51 13.51 49.02
CA ASP A 438 35.80 12.70 50.22
C ASP A 438 34.54 11.96 50.69
N ALA A 439 34.68 10.94 51.55
CA ALA A 439 33.57 10.23 52.18
C ALA A 439 33.20 10.82 53.56
N GLY A 440 31.93 10.74 53.98
CA GLY A 440 31.52 11.27 55.28
C GLY A 440 30.06 10.96 55.66
N THR A 441 29.82 9.80 56.26
CA THR A 441 28.53 9.42 56.89
C THR A 441 28.45 9.94 58.34
N GLN A 442 27.23 10.00 58.90
CA GLN A 442 26.82 10.46 60.26
C GLN A 442 26.52 11.98 60.35
N GLY A 443 25.55 12.46 61.14
CA GLY A 443 24.53 11.75 61.93
C GLY A 443 24.11 12.52 63.19
N THR A 444 22.81 12.80 63.35
CA THR A 444 22.08 13.24 64.58
C THR A 444 22.40 14.60 65.24
N THR A 445 21.40 15.12 65.99
CA THR A 445 21.31 16.37 66.77
C THR A 445 21.29 17.68 65.93
N ASP A 446 20.36 18.63 66.13
CA ASP A 446 19.21 18.76 67.06
C ASP A 446 17.90 19.08 66.30
#